data_AF-A0ABD5T1P1-F1
#
_entry.id   AF-A0ABD5T1P1-F1
#
_cell.length_a   1.000
_cell.length_b   1.000
_cell.length_c   1.000
_cell.angle_alpha   90.00
_cell.angle_beta   90.00
_cell.angle_gamma   90.00
#
_symmetry.space_group_name_H-M   'P 1'
#
loop_
_entity.id
_entity.type
_entity.pdbx_description
1 polymer ?
#
loop_
_entity_poly.entity_id
_entity_poly.type
_entity_poly.pdbx_seq_one_letter_code
_entity_poly.pdbx_strand_id
1 'polypeptide(L)'
;MTLGLSLGVIVGYLVIALLVGLVAYRVSETTAEDYYLANRSIGTAVLLFTTFATLLSAFTFFGGPNLAFAAGPEWVIVMGTLDGVLFAVLWYVIGYKQWLIGDRHGYVTLGEMLGDRFGSTGLRVLVASVSLLWLFPYVMLQQMGAGEALVGLTGGVVPYWGGAALVTTFMILYVALAGMRG
;
A
#
# COMPACT_ATOMS: atom_id res chain seq x y z
N MET A 1 1.55 3.16 28.58
CA MET A 1 0.26 3.80 28.25
C MET A 1 -0.85 3.03 28.95
N THR A 2 -1.93 3.69 29.39
CA THR A 2 -3.11 2.97 29.89
C THR A 2 -3.83 2.31 28.72
N LEU A 3 -4.48 1.16 28.96
CA LEU A 3 -5.25 0.44 27.93
C LEU A 3 -6.28 1.36 27.25
N GLY A 4 -6.99 2.17 28.05
CA GLY A 4 -7.98 3.12 27.53
C GLY A 4 -7.37 4.16 26.59
N LEU A 5 -6.15 4.63 26.86
CA LEU A 5 -5.45 5.55 25.96
C LEU A 5 -5.03 4.84 24.66
N SER A 6 -4.48 3.62 24.74
CA SER A 6 -4.10 2.85 23.55
C SER A 6 -5.31 2.60 22.63
N LEU A 7 -6.42 2.12 23.19
CA LEU A 7 -7.65 1.88 22.45
C LEU A 7 -8.24 3.18 21.89
N GLY A 8 -8.20 4.27 22.67
CA GLY A 8 -8.64 5.58 22.22
C GLY A 8 -7.87 6.09 21.00
N VAL A 9 -6.54 5.93 20.99
CA VAL A 9 -5.69 6.29 19.84
C VAL A 9 -6.00 5.42 18.62
N ILE A 10 -6.13 4.10 18.80
CA ILE A 10 -6.44 3.17 17.70
C ILE A 10 -7.79 3.49 17.08
N VAL A 11 -8.85 3.59 17.89
CA VAL A 11 -10.20 3.88 17.40
C VAL A 11 -10.27 5.27 16.79
N GLY A 12 -9.66 6.27 17.43
CA GLY A 12 -9.59 7.64 16.90
C GLY A 12 -8.93 7.69 15.52
N TYR A 13 -7.81 6.99 15.36
CA TYR A 13 -7.12 6.88 14.07
C TYR A 13 -8.01 6.23 13.00
N LEU A 14 -8.63 5.08 13.30
CA LEU A 14 -9.50 4.38 12.35
C LEU A 14 -10.72 5.22 11.96
N VAL A 15 -11.30 5.97 12.90
CA VAL A 15 -12.42 6.88 12.62
C VAL A 15 -11.97 8.03 11.72
N ILE A 16 -10.85 8.67 12.01
CA ILE A 16 -10.31 9.76 11.18
C ILE A 16 -10.02 9.24 9.76
N ALA A 17 -9.35 8.09 9.65
CA ALA A 17 -9.10 7.46 8.35
C ALA A 17 -10.41 7.22 7.62
N LEU A 18 -11.40 6.55 8.24
CA LEU A 18 -12.70 6.30 7.62
C LEU A 18 -13.40 7.59 7.16
N LEU A 19 -13.34 8.66 7.94
CA LEU A 19 -13.91 9.95 7.54
C LEU A 19 -13.24 10.51 6.29
N VAL A 20 -11.91 10.41 6.16
CA VAL A 20 -11.18 10.78 4.94
C VAL A 20 -11.67 9.93 3.76
N GLY A 21 -11.78 8.61 3.94
CA GLY A 21 -12.29 7.72 2.90
C GLY A 21 -13.73 8.01 2.49
N LEU A 22 -14.60 8.40 3.43
CA LEU A 22 -15.98 8.81 3.15
C LEU A 22 -16.05 10.14 2.41
N VAL A 23 -15.16 11.08 2.71
CA VAL A 23 -15.05 12.34 1.95
C VAL A 23 -14.56 12.05 0.54
N ALA A 24 -13.54 11.19 0.39
CA ALA A 24 -13.03 10.75 -0.91
C ALA A 24 -14.15 10.10 -1.73
N TYR A 25 -14.88 9.14 -1.15
CA TYR A 25 -16.03 8.48 -1.79
C TYR A 25 -17.07 9.46 -2.33
N ARG A 26 -17.37 10.54 -1.60
CA ARG A 26 -18.35 11.56 -2.03
C ARG A 26 -17.91 12.38 -3.23
N VAL A 27 -16.60 12.48 -3.48
CA VAL A 27 -16.04 13.23 -4.61
C VAL A 27 -15.55 12.31 -5.73
N SER A 28 -15.62 11.00 -5.53
CA SER A 28 -15.26 10.00 -6.53
C SER A 28 -16.36 9.82 -7.59
N GLU A 29 -15.95 9.47 -8.80
CA GLU A 29 -16.82 9.08 -9.90
C GLU A 29 -16.90 7.55 -9.99
N THR A 30 -17.96 7.04 -10.63
CA THR A 30 -18.15 5.59 -10.82
C THR A 30 -17.41 5.05 -12.04
N THR A 31 -16.18 5.49 -12.27
CA THR A 31 -15.34 5.04 -13.40
C THR A 31 -14.11 4.28 -12.89
N ALA A 32 -13.60 3.36 -13.71
CA ALA A 32 -12.38 2.63 -13.35
C ALA A 32 -11.16 3.56 -13.28
N GLU A 33 -11.08 4.58 -14.15
CA GLU A 33 -10.00 5.56 -14.11
C GLU A 33 -10.04 6.40 -12.82
N ASP A 34 -11.23 6.77 -12.33
CA ASP A 34 -11.32 7.48 -11.06
C ASP A 34 -10.98 6.57 -9.87
N TYR A 35 -11.53 5.35 -9.86
CA TYR A 35 -11.30 4.42 -8.76
C TYR A 35 -9.82 4.00 -8.62
N TYR A 36 -9.13 3.70 -9.74
CA TYR A 36 -7.75 3.22 -9.71
C TYR A 36 -6.71 4.33 -9.89
N LEU A 37 -7.04 5.42 -10.57
CA LEU A 37 -6.10 6.49 -10.93
C LEU A 37 -6.49 7.87 -10.38
N ALA A 38 -7.62 8.02 -9.67
CA ALA A 38 -8.15 9.31 -9.21
C ALA A 38 -8.20 10.35 -10.35
N ASN A 39 -8.53 9.90 -11.57
CA ASN A 39 -8.48 10.70 -12.80
C ASN A 39 -7.13 11.42 -13.01
N ARG A 40 -6.03 10.83 -12.49
CA ARG A 40 -4.67 11.39 -12.47
C ARG A 40 -4.57 12.80 -11.88
N SER A 41 -5.50 13.15 -11.00
CA SER A 41 -5.61 14.49 -10.41
C SER A 41 -4.76 14.71 -9.15
N ILE A 42 -4.10 13.66 -8.64
CA ILE A 42 -3.28 13.73 -7.43
C ILE A 42 -2.04 14.59 -7.67
N GLY A 43 -1.94 15.70 -6.93
CA GLY A 43 -0.79 16.60 -6.99
C GLY A 43 0.50 15.99 -6.44
N THR A 44 1.65 16.54 -6.82
CA THR A 44 2.98 15.98 -6.51
C THR A 44 3.24 15.74 -5.03
N ALA A 45 2.80 16.63 -4.14
CA ALA A 45 3.01 16.47 -2.70
C ALA A 45 2.25 15.25 -2.14
N VAL A 46 0.97 15.11 -2.49
CA VAL A 46 0.15 13.97 -2.07
C VAL A 46 0.69 12.68 -2.70
N LEU A 47 1.06 12.74 -3.99
CA LEU A 47 1.67 11.61 -4.69
C LEU A 47 2.93 11.12 -3.98
N LEU A 48 3.81 12.04 -3.57
CA LEU A 48 5.03 11.69 -2.85
C LEU A 48 4.72 11.00 -1.51
N PHE A 49 3.79 11.52 -0.73
CA PHE A 49 3.42 10.93 0.55
C PHE A 49 2.74 9.57 0.39
N THR A 50 1.84 9.39 -0.60
CA THR A 50 1.20 8.09 -0.82
C THR A 50 2.19 7.05 -1.35
N THR A 51 3.14 7.45 -2.20
CA THR A 51 4.22 6.55 -2.63
C THR A 51 5.09 6.14 -1.45
N PHE A 52 5.47 7.08 -0.58
CA PHE A 52 6.24 6.77 0.62
C PHE A 52 5.45 5.88 1.60
N ALA A 53 4.16 6.15 1.80
CA ALA A 53 3.27 5.30 2.59
C ALA A 53 3.16 3.87 2.03
N THR A 54 3.22 3.73 0.70
CA THR A 54 3.23 2.41 0.03
C THR A 54 4.55 1.65 0.25
N LEU A 55 5.67 2.37 0.31
CA LEU A 55 6.99 1.77 0.56
C LEU A 55 7.15 1.32 2.02
N LEU A 56 6.61 2.09 2.96
CA LEU A 56 6.67 1.76 4.39
C LEU A 56 5.66 0.67 4.74
N SER A 57 6.17 -0.46 5.22
CA SER A 57 5.36 -1.65 5.47
C SER A 57 5.61 -2.29 6.83
N ALA A 58 4.83 -3.33 7.17
CA ALA A 58 5.10 -4.20 8.31
C ALA A 58 6.54 -4.76 8.29
N PHE A 59 7.11 -5.01 7.11
CA PHE A 59 8.51 -5.39 6.99
C PHE A 59 9.42 -4.25 7.45
N THR A 60 9.20 -3.00 7.01
CA THR A 60 10.00 -1.86 7.45
C THR A 60 9.93 -1.62 8.96
N PHE A 61 8.76 -1.81 9.57
CA PHE A 61 8.56 -1.59 11.01
C PHE A 61 9.07 -2.73 11.90
N PHE A 62 8.88 -3.99 11.49
CA PHE A 62 9.19 -5.16 12.32
C PHE A 62 10.34 -5.99 11.75
N GLY A 63 10.26 -6.35 10.47
CA GLY A 63 11.23 -7.23 9.81
C GLY A 63 12.63 -6.63 9.67
N GLY A 64 12.71 -5.39 9.21
CA GLY A 64 13.95 -4.65 8.99
C GLY A 64 14.78 -4.47 10.26
N PRO A 65 14.21 -3.90 11.33
CA PRO A 65 14.90 -3.77 12.61
C PRO A 65 15.35 -5.12 13.18
N ASN A 66 14.51 -6.16 13.08
CA ASN A 66 14.88 -7.50 13.52
C ASN A 66 16.04 -8.08 12.70
N LEU A 67 16.04 -7.88 11.38
CA LEU A 67 17.13 -8.30 10.50
C LEU A 67 18.43 -7.55 10.79
N ALA A 68 18.35 -6.24 10.98
CA ALA A 68 19.51 -5.43 11.37
C ALA A 68 20.07 -5.83 12.74
N PHE A 69 19.19 -6.18 13.69
CA PHE A 69 19.60 -6.69 14.99
C PHE A 69 20.30 -8.05 14.89
N ALA A 70 19.77 -8.97 14.07
CA ALA A 70 20.29 -10.33 13.97
C ALA A 70 21.51 -10.47 13.05
N ALA A 71 21.58 -9.67 11.98
CA ALA A 71 22.55 -9.82 10.90
C ALA A 71 23.47 -8.59 10.71
N GLY A 72 23.33 -7.56 11.54
CA GLY A 72 24.22 -6.40 11.57
C GLY A 72 23.59 -5.09 11.07
N PRO A 73 24.08 -3.93 11.55
CA PRO A 73 23.52 -2.62 11.24
C PRO A 73 23.65 -2.22 9.76
N GLU A 74 24.51 -2.86 8.98
CA GLU A 74 24.64 -2.67 7.53
C GLU A 74 23.32 -2.91 6.78
N TRP A 75 22.44 -3.75 7.32
CA TRP A 75 21.12 -3.98 6.74
C TRP A 75 20.26 -2.72 6.72
N VAL A 76 20.47 -1.77 7.63
CA VAL A 76 19.80 -0.46 7.59
C VAL A 76 20.21 0.31 6.32
N ILE A 77 21.48 0.23 5.93
CA ILE A 77 21.99 0.87 4.70
C ILE A 77 21.41 0.14 3.48
N VAL A 78 21.36 -1.19 3.50
CA VAL A 78 20.76 -1.98 2.41
C VAL A 78 19.31 -1.58 2.19
N MET A 79 18.51 -1.48 3.26
CA MET A 79 17.11 -1.05 3.16
C MET A 79 17.00 0.37 2.61
N GLY A 80 17.75 1.33 3.17
CA GLY A 80 17.69 2.73 2.72
C GLY A 80 18.13 2.91 1.26
N THR A 81 19.11 2.13 0.80
CA THR A 81 19.61 2.22 -0.58
C THR A 81 18.71 1.50 -1.58
N LEU A 82 18.19 0.31 -1.25
CA LEU A 82 17.30 -0.44 -2.15
C LEU A 82 15.88 0.16 -2.19
N ASP A 83 15.27 0.41 -1.03
CA ASP A 83 13.88 0.87 -0.96
C ASP A 83 13.76 2.38 -1.19
N GLY A 84 14.83 3.14 -0.90
CA GLY A 84 14.87 4.58 -1.11
C GLY A 84 15.49 4.96 -2.45
N VAL A 85 16.83 4.84 -2.55
CA VAL A 85 17.60 5.38 -3.68
C VAL A 85 17.30 4.65 -4.99
N LEU A 86 17.41 3.32 -5.00
CA LEU A 86 17.18 2.53 -6.20
C LEU A 86 15.72 2.67 -6.66
N PHE A 87 14.76 2.62 -5.74
CA PHE A 87 13.35 2.86 -6.06
C PHE A 87 13.14 4.24 -6.70
N ALA A 88 13.71 5.31 -6.13
CA ALA A 88 13.59 6.66 -6.69
C ALA A 88 14.17 6.75 -8.11
N VAL A 89 15.32 6.11 -8.36
CA VAL A 89 15.93 6.04 -9.70
C VAL A 89 15.02 5.29 -10.67
N LEU A 90 14.51 4.12 -10.29
CA LEU A 90 13.60 3.33 -11.13
C LEU A 90 12.28 4.06 -11.38
N TRP A 91 11.74 4.75 -10.38
CA TRP A 91 10.55 5.58 -10.52
C TRP A 91 10.75 6.69 -11.56
N TYR A 92 11.87 7.40 -11.50
CA TYR A 92 12.17 8.46 -12.45
C TYR A 92 12.47 7.93 -13.86
N VAL A 93 13.28 6.88 -13.97
CA VAL A 93 13.76 6.36 -15.28
C VAL A 93 12.69 5.54 -15.99
N ILE A 94 11.91 4.75 -15.25
CA ILE A 94 10.93 3.79 -15.77
C ILE A 94 9.51 4.25 -15.45
N GLY A 95 9.21 4.51 -14.17
CA GLY A 95 7.85 4.84 -13.70
C GLY A 95 7.26 6.07 -14.40
N TYR A 96 8.05 7.14 -14.55
CA TYR A 96 7.60 8.34 -15.26
C TYR A 96 7.24 8.07 -16.72
N LYS A 97 8.03 7.23 -17.42
CA LYS A 97 7.73 6.84 -18.80
C LYS A 97 6.48 5.98 -18.89
N GLN A 98 6.31 5.05 -17.94
CA GLN A 98 5.09 4.23 -17.84
C GLN A 98 3.87 5.12 -17.60
N TRP A 99 3.98 6.12 -16.72
CA TRP A 99 2.90 7.07 -16.47
C TRP A 99 2.51 7.84 -17.74
N LEU A 100 3.47 8.38 -18.50
CA LEU A 100 3.19 9.08 -19.77
C LEU A 100 2.50 8.17 -20.81
N ILE A 101 2.93 6.90 -20.91
CA ILE A 101 2.34 5.95 -21.85
C ILE A 101 0.93 5.57 -21.40
N GLY A 102 0.75 5.33 -20.10
CA GLY A 102 -0.55 5.05 -19.51
C GLY A 102 -1.51 6.22 -19.72
N ASP A 103 -1.03 7.44 -19.59
CA ASP A 103 -1.81 8.65 -19.85
C ASP A 103 -2.28 8.76 -21.30
N ARG A 104 -1.38 8.53 -22.25
CA ARG A 104 -1.71 8.61 -23.67
C ARG A 104 -2.68 7.52 -24.15
N HIS A 105 -2.62 6.32 -23.57
CA HIS A 105 -3.37 5.16 -24.08
C HIS A 105 -4.49 4.69 -23.13
N GLY A 106 -4.68 5.35 -21.99
CA GLY A 106 -5.69 4.96 -20.99
C GLY A 106 -5.36 3.65 -20.26
N TYR A 107 -4.09 3.24 -20.17
CA TYR A 107 -3.73 2.03 -19.44
C TYR A 107 -3.86 2.24 -17.93
N VAL A 108 -4.50 1.28 -17.26
CA VAL A 108 -4.65 1.26 -15.80
C VAL A 108 -3.73 0.20 -15.18
N THR A 109 -3.35 -0.83 -15.94
CA THR A 109 -2.46 -1.91 -15.47
C THR A 109 -1.19 -2.03 -16.33
N LEU A 110 -0.12 -2.54 -15.73
CA LEU A 110 1.09 -2.90 -16.48
C LEU A 110 0.85 -4.06 -17.45
N GLY A 111 -0.07 -4.97 -17.12
CA GLY A 111 -0.45 -6.09 -18.00
C GLY A 111 -1.05 -5.61 -19.32
N GLU A 112 -1.93 -4.61 -19.29
CA GLU A 112 -2.46 -3.95 -20.50
C GLU A 112 -1.36 -3.28 -21.30
N MET A 113 -0.55 -2.44 -20.62
CA MET A 113 0.53 -1.71 -21.28
C MET A 113 1.51 -2.64 -22.01
N LEU A 114 1.94 -3.72 -21.35
CA LEU A 114 2.88 -4.68 -21.95
C LEU A 114 2.19 -5.58 -22.97
N GLY A 115 0.95 -6.00 -22.70
CA GLY A 115 0.15 -6.78 -23.63
C GLY A 115 0.00 -6.09 -24.98
N ASP A 116 -0.37 -4.81 -24.96
CA ASP A 116 -0.60 -4.02 -26.17
C ASP A 116 0.73 -3.63 -26.83
N ARG A 117 1.77 -3.30 -26.04
CA ARG A 117 3.10 -2.98 -26.57
C ARG A 117 3.72 -4.11 -27.40
N PHE A 118 3.47 -5.35 -27.00
CA PHE A 118 4.02 -6.56 -27.62
C PHE A 118 2.97 -7.36 -28.42
N GLY A 119 1.71 -6.93 -28.47
CA GLY A 119 0.63 -7.63 -29.15
C GLY A 119 0.36 -9.04 -28.61
N SER A 120 0.54 -9.28 -27.30
CA SER A 120 0.51 -10.62 -26.69
C SER A 120 -0.45 -10.70 -25.50
N THR A 121 -1.58 -11.37 -25.72
CA THR A 121 -2.53 -11.71 -24.64
C THR A 121 -1.89 -12.64 -23.60
N GLY A 122 -1.01 -13.55 -24.02
CA GLY A 122 -0.27 -14.43 -23.12
C GLY A 122 0.62 -13.64 -22.15
N LEU A 123 1.32 -12.61 -22.65
CA LEU A 123 2.13 -11.73 -21.81
C LEU A 123 1.26 -10.91 -20.84
N ARG A 124 0.13 -10.37 -21.30
CA ARG A 124 -0.83 -9.67 -20.43
C ARG A 124 -1.29 -10.54 -19.27
N VAL A 125 -1.69 -11.78 -19.56
CA VAL A 125 -2.14 -12.74 -18.53
C VAL A 125 -0.98 -13.13 -17.61
N LEU A 126 0.22 -13.36 -18.14
CA LEU A 126 1.39 -13.69 -17.33
C LEU A 126 1.70 -12.59 -16.32
N VAL A 127 1.79 -11.33 -16.78
CA VAL A 127 2.07 -10.18 -15.90
C VAL A 127 0.98 -10.04 -14.84
N ALA A 128 -0.30 -10.09 -15.23
CA ALA A 128 -1.41 -10.01 -14.28
C ALA A 128 -1.37 -11.15 -13.24
N SER A 129 -1.10 -12.38 -13.68
CA SER A 129 -1.06 -13.56 -12.80
C SER A 129 0.09 -13.48 -11.80
N VAL A 130 1.28 -13.09 -12.25
CA VAL A 130 2.45 -12.90 -11.38
C VAL A 130 2.20 -11.79 -10.37
N SER A 131 1.63 -10.66 -10.80
CA SER A 131 1.27 -9.56 -9.89
C SER A 131 0.27 -10.00 -8.83
N LEU A 132 -0.81 -10.68 -9.22
CA LEU A 132 -1.83 -11.18 -8.28
C LEU A 132 -1.24 -12.21 -7.30
N LEU A 133 -0.40 -13.11 -7.78
CA LEU A 133 0.25 -14.13 -6.96
C LEU A 133 1.13 -13.51 -5.88
N TRP A 134 1.91 -12.47 -6.20
CA TRP A 134 2.79 -11.81 -5.23
C TRP A 134 2.07 -10.82 -4.32
N LEU A 135 0.94 -10.26 -4.75
CA LEU A 135 0.11 -9.41 -3.89
C LEU A 135 -0.46 -10.18 -2.69
N PHE A 136 -0.81 -11.46 -2.86
CA PHE A 136 -1.38 -12.26 -1.77
C PHE A 136 -0.45 -12.39 -0.54
N PRO A 137 0.79 -12.90 -0.64
CA PRO A 137 1.69 -12.97 0.50
C PRO A 137 2.09 -11.58 1.01
N TYR A 138 2.19 -10.58 0.12
CA TYR A 138 2.52 -9.22 0.53
C TYR A 138 1.43 -8.62 1.44
N VAL A 139 0.16 -8.70 1.05
CA VAL A 139 -0.98 -8.20 1.86
C VAL A 139 -1.11 -9.00 3.16
N MET A 140 -0.87 -10.31 3.12
CA MET A 140 -0.87 -11.16 4.31
C MET A 140 0.15 -10.67 5.35
N LEU A 141 1.38 -10.35 4.93
CA LEU A 141 2.41 -9.81 5.82
C LEU A 141 1.99 -8.50 6.49
N GLN A 142 1.31 -7.60 5.76
CA GLN A 142 0.80 -6.36 6.35
C GLN A 142 -0.20 -6.63 7.46
N GLN A 143 -1.08 -7.61 7.24
CA GLN A 143 -2.09 -7.98 8.23
C GLN A 143 -1.48 -8.61 9.49
N MET A 144 -0.46 -9.45 9.31
CA MET A 144 0.29 -10.02 10.43
C MET A 144 0.92 -8.90 11.26
N GLY A 145 1.57 -7.93 10.60
CA GLY A 145 2.18 -6.78 11.28
C GLY A 145 1.16 -5.94 12.05
N ALA A 146 -0.02 -5.71 11.49
CA ALA A 146 -1.09 -4.97 12.16
C ALA A 146 -1.63 -5.71 13.41
N GLY A 147 -1.81 -7.03 13.32
CA GLY A 147 -2.21 -7.87 14.45
C GLY A 147 -1.20 -7.84 15.59
N GLU A 148 0.08 -8.02 15.29
CA GLU A 148 1.16 -7.96 16.28
C GLU A 148 1.30 -6.56 16.91
N ALA A 149 1.13 -5.50 16.12
CA ALA A 149 1.11 -4.13 16.63
C ALA A 149 0.02 -3.93 17.67
N LEU A 150 -1.20 -4.42 17.41
CA LEU A 150 -2.34 -4.29 18.32
C LEU A 150 -2.18 -5.11 19.59
N VAL A 151 -1.61 -6.31 19.52
CA VAL A 151 -1.24 -7.11 20.69
C VAL A 151 -0.26 -6.31 21.57
N GLY A 152 0.80 -5.76 20.97
CA GLY A 152 1.80 -4.97 21.68
C GLY A 152 1.23 -3.70 22.33
N LEU A 153 0.40 -2.94 21.61
CA LEU A 153 -0.19 -1.69 22.08
C LEU A 153 -1.23 -1.87 23.19
N THR A 154 -1.91 -3.02 23.21
CA THR A 154 -2.97 -3.34 24.18
C THR A 154 -2.50 -4.22 25.33
N GLY A 155 -1.23 -4.60 25.37
CA GLY A 155 -0.70 -5.52 26.38
C GLY A 155 -1.32 -6.91 26.30
N GLY A 156 -1.69 -7.36 25.09
CA GLY A 156 -2.30 -8.67 24.84
C GLY A 156 -3.81 -8.76 25.11
N VAL A 157 -4.47 -7.66 25.47
CA VAL A 157 -5.94 -7.64 25.65
C VAL A 157 -6.66 -7.90 24.34
N VAL A 158 -6.19 -7.30 23.24
CA VAL A 158 -6.67 -7.65 21.90
C VAL A 158 -5.80 -8.81 21.39
N PRO A 159 -6.36 -10.01 21.16
CA PRO A 159 -5.59 -11.13 20.64
C PRO A 159 -5.21 -10.88 19.17
N TYR A 160 -4.09 -11.47 18.74
CA TYR A 160 -3.55 -11.34 17.38
C TYR A 160 -4.62 -11.47 16.28
N TRP A 161 -5.41 -12.55 16.33
CA TRP A 161 -6.42 -12.85 15.31
C TRP A 161 -7.54 -11.81 15.26
N GLY A 162 -7.82 -11.13 16.38
CA GLY A 162 -8.84 -10.08 16.48
C GLY A 162 -8.31 -8.71 16.08
N GLY A 163 -6.99 -8.48 16.19
CA GLY A 163 -6.31 -7.26 15.72
C GLY A 163 -6.02 -7.28 14.20
N ALA A 164 -5.45 -8.38 13.69
CA ALA A 164 -5.72 -8.83 12.32
C ALA A 164 -7.25 -9.02 12.19
N ALA A 165 -7.89 -9.41 11.10
CA ALA A 165 -9.38 -9.36 11.02
C ALA A 165 -10.00 -7.96 11.20
N LEU A 166 -9.91 -7.27 12.36
CA LEU A 166 -10.34 -5.87 12.51
C LEU A 166 -9.69 -4.98 11.45
N VAL A 167 -8.35 -4.97 11.39
CA VAL A 167 -7.63 -4.16 10.40
C VAL A 167 -7.88 -4.68 8.97
N THR A 168 -8.10 -5.99 8.79
CA THR A 168 -8.45 -6.56 7.48
C THR A 168 -9.78 -6.03 6.97
N THR A 169 -10.82 -6.20 7.77
CA THR A 169 -12.18 -5.77 7.46
C THR A 169 -12.22 -4.26 7.27
N PHE A 170 -11.55 -3.51 8.14
CA PHE A 170 -11.42 -2.06 7.99
C PHE A 170 -10.80 -1.69 6.64
N MET A 171 -9.64 -2.28 6.28
CA MET A 171 -8.97 -1.94 5.03
C MET A 171 -9.76 -2.36 3.79
N ILE A 172 -10.45 -3.51 3.82
CA ILE A 172 -11.33 -3.94 2.72
C ILE A 172 -12.45 -2.91 2.53
N LEU A 173 -13.14 -2.52 3.60
CA LEU A 173 -14.21 -1.53 3.53
C LEU A 173 -13.69 -0.16 3.11
N TYR A 174 -12.56 0.26 3.67
CA TYR A 174 -11.92 1.54 3.36
C TYR A 174 -11.59 1.65 1.88
N VAL A 175 -10.84 0.69 1.34
CA VAL A 175 -10.39 0.71 -0.06
C VAL A 175 -11.58 0.56 -1.01
N ALA A 176 -12.53 -0.33 -0.70
CA ALA A 176 -13.72 -0.54 -1.53
C ALA A 176 -14.58 0.73 -1.66
N LEU A 177 -14.61 1.57 -0.62
CA LEU A 177 -15.34 2.83 -0.63
C LEU A 177 -14.51 3.97 -1.23
N ALA A 178 -13.25 4.12 -0.83
CA ALA A 178 -12.49 5.33 -1.09
C ALA A 178 -11.74 5.33 -2.44
N GLY A 179 -11.37 4.15 -2.96
CA GLY A 179 -10.50 4.03 -4.14
C GLY A 179 -9.16 4.76 -3.95
N MET A 180 -8.52 5.18 -5.05
CA MET A 180 -7.21 5.87 -5.02
C MET A 180 -7.27 7.30 -4.47
N ARG A 181 -8.46 7.85 -4.25
CA ARG A 181 -8.66 9.22 -3.74
C ARG A 181 -8.58 9.32 -2.21
N GLY A 182 -8.82 8.22 -1.49
CA GLY A 182 -8.72 8.19 -0.02
C GLY A 182 -7.44 7.57 0.45
#